data_AF-A0A074LRP3-F1
#
_entry.id   AF-A0A074LRP3-F1
#
_cell.length_a   1.000
_cell.length_b   1.000
_cell.length_c   1.000
_cell.angle_alpha   90.00
_cell.angle_beta   90.00
_cell.angle_gamma   90.00
#
_symmetry.space_group_name_H-M   'P 1'
#
loop_
_entity.id
_entity.type
_entity.pdbx_description
1 polymer ?
#
loop_
_entity_poly.entity_id
_entity_poly.type
_entity_poly.pdbx_seq_one_letter_code
_entity_poly.pdbx_strand_id
1 'polypeptide(L)'
;MAKAITHIEASVPNEVEEREQAIQEILSSAAKNKEALLLFMEMLGDLHRGGFLEAADAFLKNRHKISRIGINQLNKSGAQHIIKNGMGALQFLAGVDPNKLNAMLGAVSTGIDRAVEAPEGNERPGLWGMVKQMREPGVQSSLGVLMNFLRGMGDGLEQNRVH
;
A
#
# COMPACT_ATOMS: atom_id res chain seq x y z
N MET A 1 61.11 13.73 -2.37
CA MET A 1 60.51 13.98 -1.04
C MET A 1 59.14 14.59 -1.26
N ALA A 2 58.06 13.92 -0.87
CA ALA A 2 56.69 14.43 -1.06
C ALA A 2 56.34 15.40 0.07
N LYS A 3 55.79 16.58 -0.27
CA LYS A 3 55.32 17.56 0.71
C LYS A 3 54.00 17.06 1.33
N ALA A 4 53.89 17.15 2.65
CA ALA A 4 52.71 16.74 3.40
C ALA A 4 51.49 17.59 3.02
N ILE A 5 50.35 16.94 2.88
CA ILE A 5 49.04 17.58 2.65
C ILE A 5 48.61 18.18 3.99
N THR A 6 48.64 19.51 4.14
CA THR A 6 48.39 20.21 5.42
C THR A 6 46.96 20.72 5.58
N HIS A 7 46.07 20.41 4.64
CA HIS A 7 44.68 20.86 4.76
C HIS A 7 43.74 19.87 4.09
N ILE A 8 42.89 19.25 4.90
CA ILE A 8 41.69 18.54 4.47
C ILE A 8 40.54 19.39 5.02
N GLU A 9 39.94 20.21 4.17
CA GLU A 9 38.68 20.88 4.50
C GLU A 9 37.59 19.80 4.46
N ALA A 10 37.26 19.26 5.63
CA ALA A 10 36.05 18.49 5.77
C ALA A 10 34.88 19.46 5.58
N SER A 11 34.19 19.35 4.44
CA SER A 11 32.95 20.08 4.18
C SER A 11 31.94 19.71 5.27
N VAL A 12 31.76 20.60 6.22
CA VAL A 12 30.69 20.51 7.22
C VAL A 12 29.38 20.60 6.43
N PRO A 13 28.47 19.62 6.55
CA PRO A 13 27.19 19.68 5.85
C PRO A 13 26.48 20.98 6.24
N ASN A 14 26.27 21.85 5.26
CA ASN A 14 25.50 23.07 5.46
C ASN A 14 24.03 22.65 5.53
N GLU A 15 23.46 22.56 6.75
CA GLU A 15 22.07 22.12 7.00
C GLU A 15 21.05 22.88 6.14
N VAL A 16 21.38 24.11 5.72
CA VAL A 16 20.55 24.93 4.84
C VAL A 16 20.56 24.40 3.40
N GLU A 17 21.72 24.00 2.88
CA GLU A 17 21.86 23.42 1.53
C GLU A 17 21.24 22.02 1.44
N GLU A 18 21.41 21.19 2.46
CA GLU A 18 20.74 19.87 2.51
C GLU A 18 19.21 20.02 2.55
N ARG A 19 18.71 21.03 3.28
CA ARG A 19 17.28 21.32 3.34
C ARG A 19 16.74 21.82 2.01
N GLU A 20 17.48 22.68 1.31
CA GLU A 20 17.09 23.15 -0.02
C GLU A 20 17.08 22.02 -1.05
N GLN A 21 18.08 21.13 -1.01
CA GLN A 21 18.15 19.96 -1.88
C GLN A 21 17.01 18.98 -1.60
N ALA A 22 16.71 18.68 -0.34
CA ALA A 22 15.60 17.81 0.03
C ALA A 22 14.24 18.38 -0.42
N ILE A 23 14.04 19.69 -0.30
CA ILE A 23 12.82 20.35 -0.79
C ILE A 23 12.73 20.24 -2.32
N GLN A 24 13.83 20.47 -3.04
CA GLN A 24 13.86 20.33 -4.51
C GLN A 24 13.60 18.90 -4.97
N GLU A 25 14.14 17.90 -4.25
CA GLU A 25 13.93 16.49 -4.57
C GLU A 25 12.46 16.07 -4.34
N ILE A 26 11.85 16.54 -3.25
CA ILE A 26 10.42 16.34 -2.98
C ILE A 26 9.58 17.01 -4.07
N LEU A 27 9.88 18.25 -4.45
CA LEU A 27 9.17 18.97 -5.50
C LEU A 27 9.29 18.29 -6.86
N SER A 28 10.48 17.80 -7.21
CA SER A 28 10.74 17.06 -8.45
C SER A 28 9.98 15.73 -8.47
N SER A 29 10.01 14.98 -7.36
CA SER A 29 9.27 13.72 -7.22
C SER A 29 7.75 13.94 -7.24
N ALA A 30 7.27 15.00 -6.61
CA ALA A 30 5.87 15.39 -6.65
C ALA A 30 5.42 15.81 -8.06
N ALA A 31 6.25 16.58 -8.78
CA ALA A 31 5.97 16.98 -10.15
C ALA A 31 5.93 15.79 -11.11
N LYS A 32 6.79 14.78 -10.91
CA LYS A 32 6.77 13.52 -11.68
C LYS A 32 5.53 12.66 -11.42
N ASN A 33 4.94 12.76 -10.22
CA ASN A 33 3.77 11.98 -9.80
C ASN A 33 2.52 12.85 -9.65
N LYS A 34 2.41 13.92 -10.45
CA LYS A 34 1.39 14.95 -10.32
C LYS A 34 -0.02 14.37 -10.33
N GLU A 35 -0.34 13.49 -11.28
CA GLU A 35 -1.66 12.89 -11.42
C GLU A 35 -2.02 12.03 -10.19
N ALA A 36 -1.09 11.20 -9.71
CA ALA A 36 -1.29 10.38 -8.53
C ALA A 36 -1.47 11.22 -7.25
N LEU A 37 -0.73 12.32 -7.11
CA LEU A 37 -0.89 13.24 -5.99
C LEU A 37 -2.22 13.99 -6.04
N LEU A 38 -2.68 14.42 -7.21
CA LEU A 38 -3.98 15.05 -7.37
C LEU A 38 -5.11 14.09 -7.01
N LEU A 39 -5.04 12.84 -7.47
CA LEU A 39 -6.01 11.81 -7.11
C LEU A 39 -6.00 11.51 -5.60
N PHE A 40 -4.82 11.44 -4.98
CA PHE A 40 -4.70 11.25 -3.53
C PHE A 40 -5.31 12.43 -2.77
N MET A 41 -5.07 13.66 -3.20
CA MET A 41 -5.66 14.86 -2.61
C MET A 41 -7.19 14.87 -2.78
N GLU A 42 -7.70 14.43 -3.92
CA GLU A 42 -9.14 14.29 -4.18
C GLU A 42 -9.77 13.24 -3.25
N MET A 43 -9.16 12.05 -3.13
CA MET A 43 -9.59 11.02 -2.19
C MET A 43 -9.57 11.52 -0.73
N LEU A 44 -8.53 12.25 -0.33
CA LEU A 44 -8.44 12.83 1.00
C LEU A 44 -9.53 13.87 1.23
N GLY A 45 -9.84 14.67 0.20
CA GLY A 45 -10.97 15.59 0.18
C GLY A 45 -12.32 14.88 0.29
N ASP A 46 -12.50 13.74 -0.39
CA ASP A 46 -13.71 12.92 -0.29
C ASP A 46 -13.88 12.30 1.10
N LEU A 47 -12.79 11.79 1.67
CA LEU A 47 -12.78 11.26 3.03
C LEU A 47 -13.09 12.34 4.06
N HIS A 48 -12.57 13.56 3.86
CA HIS A 48 -12.89 14.71 4.70
C HIS A 48 -14.37 15.11 4.58
N ARG A 49 -14.87 15.30 3.34
CA ARG A 49 -16.28 15.65 3.09
C ARG A 49 -17.25 14.59 3.61
N GLY A 50 -16.86 13.32 3.55
CA GLY A 50 -17.61 12.20 4.12
C GLY A 50 -17.56 12.12 5.66
N GLY A 51 -16.81 13.00 6.33
CA GLY A 51 -16.67 13.04 7.78
C GLY A 51 -15.82 11.90 8.37
N PHE A 52 -15.12 11.13 7.53
CA PHE A 52 -14.30 10.01 7.98
C PHE A 52 -13.06 10.49 8.75
N LEU A 53 -12.44 11.59 8.28
CA LEU A 53 -11.28 12.17 8.95
C LEU A 53 -11.66 12.78 10.30
N GLU A 54 -12.81 13.45 10.38
CA GLU A 54 -13.38 14.00 11.61
C GLU A 54 -13.75 12.90 12.60
N ALA A 55 -14.35 11.81 12.11
CA ALA A 55 -14.65 10.64 12.94
C ALA A 55 -13.36 10.01 13.50
N ALA A 56 -12.31 9.88 12.68
CA ALA A 56 -11.02 9.37 13.11
C ALA A 56 -10.34 10.29 14.14
N ASP A 57 -10.35 11.61 13.92
CA ASP A 57 -9.82 12.61 14.84
C ASP A 57 -10.59 12.63 16.17
N ALA A 58 -11.93 12.62 16.10
CA ALA A 58 -12.79 12.55 17.28
C ALA A 58 -12.57 11.26 18.08
N PHE A 59 -12.36 10.14 17.40
CA PHE A 59 -12.02 8.86 18.04
C PHE A 59 -10.67 8.94 18.78
N LEU A 60 -9.62 9.46 18.12
CA LEU A 60 -8.28 9.62 18.68
C LEU A 60 -8.27 10.55 19.91
N LYS A 61 -8.96 11.69 19.82
CA LYS A 61 -9.09 12.66 20.93
C LYS A 61 -9.88 12.08 22.10
N ASN A 62 -10.88 11.26 21.84
CA ASN A 62 -11.76 10.70 22.88
C ASN A 62 -11.39 9.26 23.30
N ARG A 63 -10.19 8.77 22.97
CA ARG A 63 -9.74 7.39 23.23
C ARG A 63 -10.07 6.87 24.65
N HIS A 64 -9.90 7.71 25.67
CA HIS A 64 -10.13 7.33 27.07
C HIS A 64 -11.61 7.17 27.46
N LYS A 65 -12.50 8.00 26.88
CA LYS A 65 -13.96 7.94 27.12
C LYS A 65 -14.61 6.78 26.37
N ILE A 66 -14.15 6.52 25.14
CA ILE A 66 -14.65 5.41 24.30
C ILE A 66 -14.28 4.07 24.94
N SER A 67 -13.09 3.93 25.52
CA SER A 67 -12.64 2.68 26.16
C SER A 67 -13.42 2.28 27.43
N ARG A 68 -13.87 3.23 28.27
CA ARG A 68 -14.50 2.89 29.57
C ARG A 68 -16.02 2.84 29.53
N ILE A 69 -16.67 3.61 28.65
CA ILE A 69 -18.14 3.74 28.61
C ILE A 69 -18.68 3.36 27.23
N GLY A 70 -17.99 3.75 26.16
CA GLY A 70 -18.39 3.46 24.78
C GLY A 70 -18.38 1.97 24.44
N ILE A 71 -17.33 1.23 24.83
CA ILE A 71 -17.21 -0.21 24.56
C ILE A 71 -18.37 -1.01 25.16
N ASN A 72 -18.76 -0.73 26.41
CA ASN A 72 -19.87 -1.47 27.05
C ASN A 72 -21.22 -1.19 26.38
N GLN A 73 -21.44 0.03 25.85
CA GLN A 73 -22.65 0.37 25.10
C GLN A 73 -22.63 -0.25 23.69
N LEU A 74 -21.47 -0.26 23.04
CA LEU A 74 -21.24 -0.90 21.73
C LEU A 74 -21.35 -2.43 21.80
N ASN A 75 -20.99 -3.03 22.93
CA ASN A 75 -21.21 -4.46 23.20
C ASN A 75 -22.70 -4.82 23.21
N LYS A 76 -23.57 -3.90 23.66
CA LYS A 76 -25.03 -4.12 23.63
C LYS A 76 -25.64 -3.97 22.23
N SER A 77 -25.04 -3.14 21.37
CA SER A 77 -25.56 -2.88 20.01
C SER A 77 -25.08 -3.88 18.95
N GLY A 78 -24.38 -4.95 19.33
CA GLY A 78 -23.80 -5.93 18.39
C GLY A 78 -22.54 -5.46 17.66
N ALA A 79 -22.08 -4.22 17.93
CA ALA A 79 -20.89 -3.64 17.29
C ALA A 79 -19.57 -4.32 17.71
N GLN A 80 -19.59 -5.16 18.74
CA GLN A 80 -18.46 -6.00 19.16
C GLN A 80 -17.87 -6.84 18.02
N HIS A 81 -18.70 -7.33 17.08
CA HIS A 81 -18.21 -8.11 15.95
C HIS A 81 -17.44 -7.26 14.96
N ILE A 82 -17.90 -6.03 14.71
CA ILE A 82 -17.20 -5.08 13.84
C ILE A 82 -15.84 -4.73 14.45
N ILE A 83 -15.80 -4.43 15.74
CA ILE A 83 -14.55 -4.11 16.45
C ILE A 83 -13.61 -5.33 16.45
N LYS A 84 -14.12 -6.52 16.77
CA LYS A 84 -13.33 -7.75 16.79
C LYS A 84 -12.78 -8.10 15.41
N ASN A 85 -13.59 -8.00 14.36
CA ASN A 85 -13.16 -8.25 12.99
C ASN A 85 -12.16 -7.19 12.52
N GLY A 86 -12.37 -5.92 12.87
CA GLY A 86 -11.44 -4.83 12.57
C GLY A 86 -10.09 -5.02 13.26
N MET A 87 -10.07 -5.33 14.57
CA MET A 87 -8.84 -5.67 15.29
C MET A 87 -8.17 -6.93 14.73
N GLY A 88 -8.95 -7.95 14.36
CA GLY A 88 -8.43 -9.14 13.69
C GLY A 88 -7.78 -8.83 12.35
N ALA A 89 -8.38 -7.96 11.53
CA ALA A 89 -7.81 -7.50 10.27
C ALA A 89 -6.51 -6.71 10.49
N LEU A 90 -6.46 -5.83 11.49
CA LEU A 90 -5.24 -5.10 11.86
C LEU A 90 -4.13 -6.04 12.33
N GLN A 91 -4.46 -7.02 13.17
CA GLN A 91 -3.51 -8.03 13.63
C GLN A 91 -2.99 -8.89 12.48
N PHE A 92 -3.87 -9.29 11.57
CA PHE A 92 -3.48 -9.99 10.35
C PHE A 92 -2.48 -9.15 9.54
N LEU A 93 -2.81 -7.89 9.23
CA LEU A 93 -1.93 -6.99 8.48
C LEU A 93 -0.58 -6.77 9.19
N ALA A 94 -0.59 -6.58 10.52
CA ALA A 94 0.63 -6.43 11.30
C ALA A 94 1.50 -7.71 11.34
N GLY A 95 0.88 -8.88 11.17
CA GLY A 95 1.57 -10.17 11.08
C GLY A 95 2.08 -10.52 9.68
N VAL A 96 1.69 -9.78 8.63
CA VAL A 96 2.23 -9.99 7.29
C VAL A 96 3.67 -9.46 7.23
N ASP A 97 4.57 -10.28 6.68
CA ASP A 97 5.95 -9.87 6.42
C ASP A 97 5.99 -8.61 5.51
N PRO A 98 6.60 -7.50 5.96
CA PRO A 98 6.62 -6.24 5.20
C PRO A 98 7.26 -6.35 3.81
N ASN A 99 8.28 -7.19 3.66
CA ASN A 99 8.95 -7.38 2.37
C ASN A 99 8.03 -8.11 1.39
N LYS A 100 7.30 -9.13 1.87
CA LYS A 100 6.31 -9.85 1.04
C LYS A 100 5.15 -8.94 0.65
N LEU A 101 4.66 -8.11 1.58
CA LEU A 101 3.61 -7.14 1.31
C LEU A 101 4.05 -6.12 0.25
N ASN A 102 5.23 -5.53 0.41
CA ASN A 102 5.79 -4.57 -0.55
C ASN A 102 5.99 -5.19 -1.94
N ALA A 103 6.48 -6.43 -2.02
CA ALA A 103 6.64 -7.14 -3.28
C ALA A 103 5.30 -7.34 -4.00
N MET A 104 4.24 -7.72 -3.27
CA MET A 104 2.89 -7.89 -3.83
C MET A 104 2.30 -6.56 -4.30
N LEU A 105 2.42 -5.51 -3.49
CA LEU A 105 1.95 -4.17 -3.84
C LEU A 105 2.68 -3.62 -5.07
N GLY A 106 4.00 -3.81 -5.15
CA GLY A 106 4.80 -3.42 -6.31
C GLY A 106 4.40 -4.17 -7.59
N ALA A 107 4.12 -5.48 -7.48
CA ALA A 107 3.64 -6.28 -8.60
C ALA A 107 2.25 -5.82 -9.08
N VAL A 108 1.34 -5.49 -8.15
CA VAL A 108 0.02 -4.94 -8.48
C VAL A 108 0.14 -3.57 -9.15
N SER A 109 0.96 -2.66 -8.62
CA SER A 109 1.22 -1.35 -9.22
C SER A 109 1.72 -1.50 -10.66
N THR A 110 2.72 -2.35 -10.87
CA THR A 110 3.28 -2.62 -12.20
C THR A 110 2.20 -3.16 -13.16
N GLY A 111 1.28 -4.00 -12.67
CA GLY A 111 0.16 -4.50 -13.46
C GLY A 111 -0.84 -3.41 -13.84
N ILE A 112 -1.11 -2.47 -12.94
CA ILE A 112 -1.98 -1.31 -13.19
C ILE A 112 -1.33 -0.39 -14.23
N ASP A 113 -0.06 -0.03 -14.05
CA ASP A 113 0.68 0.82 -14.99
C ASP A 113 0.62 0.22 -16.40
N ARG A 114 0.88 -1.08 -16.53
CA ARG A 114 0.83 -1.80 -17.81
C ARG A 114 -0.57 -1.88 -18.42
N ALA A 115 -1.62 -1.87 -17.59
CA ALA A 115 -3.01 -1.89 -18.04
C ALA A 115 -3.47 -0.50 -18.53
N VAL A 116 -2.95 0.57 -17.92
CA VAL A 116 -3.21 1.97 -18.31
C VAL A 116 -2.42 2.36 -19.55
N GLU A 117 -1.17 1.88 -19.68
CA GLU A 117 -0.32 2.08 -20.86
C GLU A 117 -0.71 1.20 -22.06
N ALA A 118 -1.63 0.24 -21.87
CA ALA A 118 -2.10 -0.62 -22.94
C ALA A 118 -2.75 0.26 -24.04
N PRO A 119 -2.23 0.23 -25.29
CA PRO A 119 -2.79 1.07 -26.35
C PRO A 119 -4.28 0.77 -26.53
N GLU A 120 -5.12 1.79 -26.65
CA GLU A 120 -6.55 1.68 -26.99
C GLU A 120 -6.80 1.16 -28.44
N GLY A 121 -5.80 0.51 -29.04
CA GLY A 121 -5.79 0.02 -30.41
C GLY A 121 -6.71 -1.19 -30.61
N ASN A 122 -7.62 -1.03 -31.58
CA ASN A 122 -8.78 -1.83 -31.94
C ASN A 122 -8.53 -3.28 -32.42
N GLU A 123 -7.68 -4.08 -31.77
CA GLU A 123 -7.59 -5.52 -32.05
C GLU A 123 -7.58 -6.31 -30.74
N ARG A 124 -8.78 -6.61 -30.23
CA ARG A 124 -8.93 -7.64 -29.20
C ARG A 124 -8.33 -8.93 -29.77
N PRO A 125 -7.35 -9.55 -29.09
CA PRO A 125 -6.76 -10.78 -29.60
C PRO A 125 -7.86 -11.82 -29.79
N GLY A 126 -7.93 -12.44 -30.98
CA GLY A 126 -8.80 -13.59 -31.20
C GLY A 126 -8.46 -14.74 -30.24
N LEU A 127 -9.28 -15.79 -30.20
CA LEU A 127 -9.09 -16.93 -29.27
C LEU A 127 -7.66 -17.49 -29.28
N TRP A 128 -7.02 -17.56 -30.45
CA TRP A 128 -5.62 -17.97 -30.58
C TRP A 128 -4.62 -16.98 -29.96
N GLY A 129 -4.86 -15.68 -30.11
CA GLY A 129 -4.05 -14.62 -29.50
C GLY A 129 -4.14 -14.66 -27.98
N MET A 130 -5.33 -14.91 -27.42
CA MET A 130 -5.51 -15.07 -25.97
C MET A 130 -4.74 -16.28 -25.43
N VAL A 131 -4.80 -17.43 -26.11
CA VAL A 131 -4.02 -18.62 -25.72
C VAL A 131 -2.52 -18.34 -25.78
N LYS A 132 -2.06 -17.60 -26.80
CA LYS A 132 -0.66 -17.19 -26.90
C LYS A 132 -0.25 -16.29 -25.73
N GLN A 133 -1.08 -15.30 -25.37
CA GLN A 133 -0.85 -14.40 -24.24
C GLN A 133 -0.83 -15.15 -22.90
N MET A 134 -1.72 -16.11 -22.69
CA MET A 134 -1.71 -16.96 -21.49
C MET A 134 -0.43 -17.80 -21.36
N ARG A 135 0.28 -18.05 -22.47
CA ARG A 135 1.56 -18.77 -22.49
C ARG A 135 2.78 -17.87 -22.35
N GLU A 136 2.59 -16.54 -22.28
CA GLU A 136 3.70 -15.63 -22.03
C GLU A 136 4.28 -15.87 -20.63
N PRO A 137 5.61 -15.82 -20.46
CA PRO A 137 6.26 -16.14 -19.18
C PRO A 137 5.70 -15.33 -18.01
N GLY A 138 5.46 -14.02 -18.19
CA GLY A 138 4.91 -13.15 -17.15
C GLY A 138 3.50 -13.58 -16.72
N VAL A 139 2.62 -13.91 -17.66
CA VAL A 139 1.24 -14.35 -17.38
C VAL A 139 1.24 -15.72 -16.70
N GLN A 140 2.09 -16.65 -17.16
CA GLN A 140 2.23 -17.96 -16.53
C GLN A 140 2.75 -17.87 -15.09
N SER A 141 3.70 -17.00 -14.81
CA SER A 141 4.19 -16.77 -13.45
C SER A 141 3.08 -16.24 -12.54
N SER A 142 2.30 -15.25 -12.97
CA SER A 142 1.18 -14.71 -12.19
C SER A 142 0.09 -15.76 -11.96
N LEU A 143 -0.27 -16.55 -12.98
CA LEU A 143 -1.20 -17.67 -12.83
C LEU A 143 -0.67 -18.72 -11.86
N GLY A 144 0.62 -19.03 -11.91
CA GLY A 144 1.26 -19.95 -10.96
C GLY A 144 1.19 -19.45 -9.52
N VAL A 145 1.43 -18.16 -9.28
CA VAL A 145 1.28 -17.54 -7.96
C VAL A 145 -0.17 -17.62 -7.48
N LEU A 146 -1.13 -17.28 -8.34
CA LEU A 146 -2.56 -17.37 -8.02
C LEU A 146 -2.98 -18.80 -7.65
N MET A 147 -2.55 -19.79 -8.43
CA MET A 147 -2.87 -21.19 -8.15
C MET A 147 -2.26 -21.68 -6.84
N ASN A 148 -1.02 -21.28 -6.51
CA ASN A 148 -0.41 -21.63 -5.24
C ASN A 148 -1.09 -20.92 -4.06
N PHE A 149 -1.51 -19.67 -4.23
CA PHE A 149 -2.31 -18.95 -3.25
C PHE A 149 -3.64 -19.65 -2.99
N LEU A 150 -4.38 -20.02 -4.04
CA LEU A 150 -5.65 -20.75 -3.94
C LEU A 150 -5.46 -22.11 -3.24
N ARG A 151 -4.37 -22.82 -3.54
CA ARG A 151 -4.03 -24.09 -2.85
C ARG A 151 -3.79 -23.87 -1.36
N GLY A 152 -2.94 -22.91 -0.99
CA GLY A 152 -2.67 -22.61 0.42
C GLY A 152 -3.90 -22.11 1.19
N MET A 153 -4.80 -21.38 0.52
CA MET A 153 -6.10 -21.00 1.07
C MET A 153 -6.97 -22.23 1.34
N GLY A 154 -7.03 -23.17 0.41
CA GLY A 154 -7.73 -24.45 0.57
C GLY A 154 -7.21 -25.24 1.77
N ASP A 155 -5.89 -25.43 1.84
CA ASP A 155 -5.23 -26.15 2.94
C ASP A 155 -5.55 -25.53 4.31
N GLY A 156 -5.54 -24.20 4.40
CA GLY A 156 -5.88 -23.47 5.64
C GLY A 156 -7.35 -23.57 6.05
N LEU A 157 -8.27 -23.64 5.07
CA LEU A 157 -9.69 -23.83 5.33
C LEU A 157 -10.02 -25.27 5.75
N GLU A 158 -9.32 -26.26 5.19
CA GLU A 158 -9.47 -27.66 5.59
C GLU A 158 -8.95 -27.91 7.01
N GLN A 159 -7.79 -27.35 7.38
CA GLN A 159 -7.27 -27.47 8.75
C GLN A 159 -8.22 -26.92 9.81
N ASN A 160 -8.94 -25.84 9.50
CA ASN A 160 -9.92 -25.24 10.42
C ASN A 160 -11.29 -25.95 10.44
N ARG A 161 -11.56 -26.91 9.55
CA ARG A 161 -12.80 -27.73 9.55
C ARG A 161 -12.69 -29.00 10.40
N VAL A 162 -11.49 -29.38 10.84
CA VAL A 162 -11.24 -30.59 11.64
C VAL A 162 -11.35 -30.31 13.16
N HIS A 163 -11.71 -29.08 13.54
CA HIS A 163 -12.02 -28.65 14.91
C HIS A 163 -13.41 -28.04 14.99
#